data_AF-A0A938BD87-F1
#
_entry.id   AF-A0A938BD87-F1
#
_cell.length_a   1.000
_cell.length_b   1.000
_cell.length_c   1.000
_cell.angle_alpha   90.00
_cell.angle_beta   90.00
_cell.angle_gamma   90.00
#
_symmetry.space_group_name_H-M   'P 1'
#
loop_
_entity.id
_entity.type
_entity.pdbx_description
1 polymer ?
#
loop_
_entity_poly.entity_id
_entity_poly.type
_entity_poly.pdbx_seq_one_letter_code
_entity_poly.pdbx_strand_id
1 'polypeptide(L)'
;MARIIKSVEIEEEPAIALFDTGAIYTYVRSSLAQDAPRLKIPSPPRVVIGGRTVKIREVCFLRGKIEGLDFFTDAVPIDELGKADGYDLDVLIGARTMEQWEIKLDLRTGTLDLDGLRRREFIEFITRSI
;
A
#
# COMPACT_ATOMS: atom_id res chain seq x y z
N MET A 1 -13.32 3.35 14.52
CA MET A 1 -11.96 2.80 14.32
C MET A 1 -11.10 3.96 13.87
N ALA A 2 -9.95 4.17 14.53
CA ALA A 2 -8.99 5.18 14.08
C ALA A 2 -8.38 4.70 12.76
N ARG A 3 -8.30 5.60 11.78
CA ARG A 3 -7.57 5.39 10.53
C ARG A 3 -6.26 6.15 10.61
N ILE A 4 -5.21 5.61 10.01
CA ILE A 4 -3.96 6.33 9.87
C ILE A 4 -3.86 6.82 8.43
N ILE A 5 -3.92 8.14 8.27
CA ILE A 5 -3.73 8.82 6.99
C ILE A 5 -2.43 9.62 7.08
N LYS A 6 -1.54 9.45 6.11
CA LYS A 6 -0.23 10.12 6.05
C LYS A 6 0.08 10.56 4.62
N SER A 7 0.89 11.61 4.50
CA SER A 7 1.55 11.93 3.23
C SER A 7 2.69 10.95 2.97
N VAL A 8 2.78 10.48 1.74
CA VAL A 8 3.83 9.59 1.21
C VAL A 8 4.29 10.13 -0.15
N GLU A 9 5.36 9.55 -0.68
CA GLU A 9 5.74 9.71 -2.09
C GLU A 9 5.42 8.41 -2.84
N ILE A 10 4.88 8.49 -4.05
CA ILE A 10 4.71 7.37 -4.98
C ILE A 10 5.28 7.79 -6.33
N GLU A 11 6.24 7.04 -6.86
CA GLU A 11 6.95 7.41 -8.10
C GLU A 11 7.40 8.89 -8.11
N GLU A 12 7.97 9.34 -6.99
CA GLU A 12 8.47 10.72 -6.77
C GLU A 12 7.38 11.81 -6.65
N GLU A 13 6.10 11.44 -6.76
CA GLU A 13 4.97 12.36 -6.62
C GLU A 13 4.35 12.29 -5.20
N PRO A 14 3.98 13.43 -4.59
CA PRO A 14 3.33 13.45 -3.28
C PRO A 14 1.92 12.86 -3.35
N ALA A 15 1.57 12.05 -2.35
CA ALA A 15 0.31 11.34 -2.28
C ALA A 15 -0.21 11.23 -0.83
N ILE A 16 -1.53 11.21 -0.66
CA ILE A 16 -2.21 10.94 0.60
C ILE A 16 -2.57 9.46 0.66
N ALA A 17 -1.97 8.75 1.62
CA ALA A 17 -2.14 7.33 1.84
C ALA A 17 -2.99 7.03 3.07
N LEU A 18 -3.98 6.15 2.90
CA LEU A 18 -4.65 5.45 3.99
C LEU A 18 -3.94 4.12 4.26
N PHE A 19 -3.62 3.84 5.52
CA PHE A 19 -3.10 2.54 5.95
C PHE A 19 -4.26 1.70 6.51
N ASP A 20 -4.57 0.59 5.85
CA ASP A 20 -5.74 -0.23 6.16
C ASP A 20 -5.39 -1.73 6.20
N THR A 21 -5.35 -2.30 7.40
CA THR A 21 -5.09 -3.73 7.62
C THR A 21 -6.23 -4.63 7.14
N GLY A 22 -7.43 -4.07 6.90
CA GLY A 22 -8.56 -4.79 6.35
C GLY A 22 -8.50 -4.99 4.83
N ALA A 23 -7.66 -4.23 4.13
CA ALA A 23 -7.42 -4.40 2.70
C ALA A 23 -6.20 -5.27 2.46
N ILE A 24 -6.36 -6.37 1.72
CA ILE A 24 -5.23 -7.26 1.40
C ILE A 24 -4.25 -6.60 0.42
N TYR A 25 -4.79 -5.92 -0.60
CA TYR A 25 -4.02 -5.30 -1.67
C TYR A 25 -3.77 -3.83 -1.40
N THR A 26 -2.68 -3.31 -1.95
CA THR A 26 -2.47 -1.87 -2.09
C THR A 26 -3.17 -1.38 -3.36
N TYR A 27 -3.79 -0.21 -3.28
CA TYR A 27 -4.46 0.45 -4.38
C TYR A 27 -3.89 1.84 -4.57
N VAL A 28 -3.78 2.27 -5.82
CA VAL A 28 -3.18 3.55 -6.19
C VAL A 28 -4.06 4.25 -7.21
N ARG A 29 -4.17 5.57 -7.16
CA ARG A 29 -4.79 6.34 -8.23
C ARG A 29 -4.03 6.13 -9.53
N SER A 30 -4.72 5.75 -10.61
CA SER A 30 -4.12 5.45 -11.91
C SER A 30 -3.17 6.53 -12.43
N SER A 31 -3.40 7.81 -12.09
CA SER A 31 -2.56 8.94 -12.49
C SER A 31 -1.16 8.93 -11.89
N LEU A 32 -0.95 8.28 -10.74
CA LEU A 32 0.35 8.15 -10.08
C LEU A 32 1.17 6.94 -10.57
N ALA A 33 0.59 6.12 -11.45
CA ALA A 33 1.17 4.87 -11.91
C ALA A 33 1.25 4.78 -13.44
N GLN A 34 1.30 5.92 -14.14
CA GLN A 34 1.23 5.97 -15.61
C GLN A 34 2.40 5.21 -16.26
N ASP A 35 3.62 5.45 -15.78
CA ASP A 35 4.85 4.86 -16.35
C ASP A 35 5.32 3.59 -15.60
N ALA A 36 4.58 3.18 -14.57
CA ALA A 36 4.91 2.02 -13.76
C ALA A 36 4.78 0.71 -14.58
N PRO A 37 5.73 -0.24 -14.44
CA PRO A 37 5.61 -1.56 -15.05
C PRO A 37 4.31 -2.26 -14.62
N ARG A 38 3.57 -2.82 -15.58
CA ARG A 38 2.28 -3.47 -15.33
C ARG A 38 2.27 -4.94 -15.69
N LEU A 39 1.52 -5.72 -14.92
CA LEU A 39 1.23 -7.12 -15.17
C LEU A 39 -0.28 -7.32 -15.27
N LYS A 40 -0.73 -7.91 -16.38
CA LYS A 40 -2.13 -8.34 -16.54
C LYS A 40 -2.40 -9.59 -15.72
N ILE A 41 -3.55 -9.65 -15.07
CA ILE A 41 -4.00 -10.78 -14.27
C ILE A 41 -4.92 -11.66 -15.12
N PRO A 42 -4.54 -12.91 -15.47
CA PRO A 42 -5.34 -13.78 -16.35
C PRO A 42 -6.71 -14.16 -15.77
N SER A 43 -6.78 -14.33 -14.44
CA SER A 43 -8.00 -14.65 -13.68
C SER A 43 -8.27 -13.58 -12.63
N PRO A 44 -8.82 -12.40 -13.02
CA PRO A 44 -8.96 -11.26 -12.11
C PRO A 44 -9.90 -11.55 -10.93
N PRO A 45 -9.44 -11.44 -9.67
CA PRO A 45 -10.32 -11.51 -8.51
C PRO A 45 -11.25 -10.29 -8.45
N ARG A 46 -12.37 -10.45 -7.76
CA ARG A 46 -13.30 -9.36 -7.43
C ARG A 46 -13.12 -8.98 -5.97
N VAL A 47 -13.03 -7.68 -5.71
CA VAL A 47 -12.84 -7.10 -4.39
C VAL A 47 -13.86 -5.99 -4.17
N VAL A 48 -14.16 -5.68 -2.90
CA VAL A 48 -15.02 -4.55 -2.55
C VAL A 48 -14.17 -3.46 -1.92
N ILE A 49 -14.17 -2.27 -2.50
CA ILE A 49 -13.45 -1.09 -2.03
C ILE A 49 -14.41 0.10 -2.03
N GLY A 50 -14.52 0.80 -0.89
CA GLY A 50 -15.44 1.94 -0.76
C GLY A 50 -16.90 1.61 -1.12
N GLY A 51 -17.34 0.36 -0.90
CA GLY A 51 -18.69 -0.12 -1.28
C GLY A 51 -18.87 -0.43 -2.78
N ARG A 52 -17.82 -0.25 -3.60
CA ARG A 52 -17.82 -0.56 -5.04
C ARG A 52 -17.13 -1.91 -5.28
N THR A 53 -17.67 -2.71 -6.19
CA THR A 53 -17.00 -3.94 -6.63
C THR A 53 -16.01 -3.62 -7.75
N VAL A 54 -14.74 -3.96 -7.54
CA VAL A 54 -13.66 -3.78 -8.51
C VAL A 54 -13.13 -5.15 -8.94
N LYS A 55 -12.80 -5.29 -10.23
CA LYS A 55 -12.15 -6.49 -10.80
C LYS A 55 -10.68 -6.16 -11.03
N ILE A 56 -9.76 -6.83 -10.35
CA ILE A 56 -8.31 -6.56 -10.41
C ILE A 56 -7.73 -7.15 -11.70
N ARG A 57 -7.80 -6.38 -12.80
CA ARG A 57 -7.37 -6.81 -14.14
C ARG A 57 -5.87 -6.73 -14.34
N GLU A 58 -5.22 -5.86 -13.59
CA GLU A 58 -3.79 -5.62 -13.64
C GLU A 58 -3.28 -5.16 -12.28
N VAL A 59 -1.98 -5.32 -12.10
CA VAL A 59 -1.22 -4.71 -11.02
C VAL A 59 -0.05 -3.93 -11.62
N CYS A 60 0.36 -2.86 -10.97
CA CYS A 60 1.59 -2.12 -11.28
C CYS A 60 2.61 -2.31 -10.16
N PHE A 61 3.89 -2.20 -10.49
CA PHE A 61 4.98 -2.20 -9.51
C PHE A 61 5.42 -0.77 -9.25
N LEU A 62 5.37 -0.35 -8.00
CA LEU A 62 5.63 1.01 -7.58
C LEU A 62 6.79 1.08 -6.59
N ARG A 63 7.49 2.20 -6.63
CA ARG A 63 8.40 2.72 -5.60
C ARG A 63 7.68 3.83 -4.86
N GLY A 64 7.95 3.94 -3.57
CA GLY A 64 7.45 5.04 -2.78
C GLY A 64 8.32 5.33 -1.57
N LYS A 65 7.97 6.38 -0.84
CA LYS A 65 8.59 6.72 0.43
C LYS A 65 7.57 7.00 1.52
N ILE A 66 7.84 6.49 2.71
CA ILE A 66 7.10 6.81 3.93
C ILE A 66 8.09 7.47 4.87
N GLU A 67 7.85 8.74 5.24
CA GLU A 67 8.78 9.52 6.08
C GLU A 67 10.23 9.51 5.55
N GLY A 68 10.40 9.55 4.22
CA GLY A 68 11.69 9.53 3.55
C GLY A 68 12.34 8.14 3.41
N LEU A 69 11.71 7.08 3.92
CA LEU A 69 12.21 5.71 3.81
C LEU A 69 11.63 5.02 2.57
N ASP A 70 12.49 4.55 1.67
CA ASP A 70 12.05 3.92 0.42
C ASP A 70 11.41 2.55 0.66
N PHE A 71 10.32 2.28 -0.04
CA PHE A 71 9.69 0.97 -0.15
C PHE A 71 9.31 0.68 -1.61
N PHE A 72 9.05 -0.58 -1.93
CA PHE A 72 8.43 -0.96 -3.20
C PHE A 72 7.27 -1.92 -2.97
N THR A 73 6.30 -1.95 -3.89
CA THR A 73 5.14 -2.82 -3.75
C THR A 73 4.41 -3.05 -5.09
N ASP A 74 3.65 -4.14 -5.18
CA ASP A 74 2.60 -4.27 -6.19
C ASP A 74 1.33 -3.54 -5.73
N ALA A 75 0.74 -2.76 -6.64
CA ALA A 75 -0.49 -2.02 -6.39
C ALA A 75 -1.51 -2.25 -7.51
N VAL A 76 -2.78 -2.15 -7.16
CA VAL A 76 -3.89 -2.16 -8.13
C VAL A 76 -4.17 -0.73 -8.55
N PRO A 77 -3.96 -0.35 -9.82
CA PRO A 77 -4.35 0.97 -10.31
C PRO A 77 -5.88 1.06 -10.38
N ILE A 78 -6.43 2.13 -9.81
CA ILE A 78 -7.86 2.46 -9.88
C ILE A 78 -8.06 3.95 -10.14
N ASP A 79 -9.18 4.32 -10.77
CA ASP A 79 -9.42 5.72 -11.14
C ASP A 79 -9.74 6.60 -9.92
N GLU A 80 -10.51 6.07 -8.96
CA GLU A 80 -10.93 6.79 -7.76
C GLU A 80 -10.92 5.87 -6.53
N LEU A 81 -10.23 6.30 -5.46
CA LEU A 81 -10.27 5.67 -4.13
C LEU A 81 -11.39 6.22 -3.24
N GLY A 82 -11.79 7.47 -3.47
CA GLY A 82 -12.76 8.20 -2.64
C GLY A 82 -12.10 8.94 -1.49
N LYS A 83 -12.87 9.16 -0.42
CA LYS A 83 -12.47 10.01 0.72
C LYS A 83 -12.45 9.22 2.03
N ALA A 84 -11.49 9.54 2.89
CA ALA A 84 -11.48 9.14 4.29
C ALA A 84 -11.08 10.32 5.18
N ASP A 85 -11.82 10.52 6.26
CA ASP A 85 -11.57 11.53 7.30
C ASP A 85 -11.33 12.95 6.74
N GLY A 86 -12.04 13.30 5.66
CA GLY A 86 -11.96 14.59 4.99
C GLY A 86 -10.92 14.70 3.87
N TYR A 87 -10.06 13.69 3.70
CA TYR A 87 -9.01 13.66 2.68
C TYR A 87 -9.44 12.87 1.45
N ASP A 88 -9.13 13.40 0.26
CA ASP A 88 -9.13 12.64 -0.98
C ASP A 88 -7.93 11.69 -0.98
N LEU A 89 -8.19 10.39 -1.15
CA LEU A 89 -7.16 9.36 -1.09
C LEU A 89 -6.49 9.19 -2.45
N ASP A 90 -5.17 9.16 -2.44
CA ASP A 90 -4.32 8.86 -3.58
C ASP A 90 -3.85 7.40 -3.56
N VAL A 91 -3.68 6.86 -2.35
CA VAL A 91 -3.19 5.49 -2.10
C VAL A 91 -3.96 4.87 -0.94
N LEU A 92 -4.22 3.57 -1.03
CA LEU A 92 -4.58 2.73 0.10
C LEU A 92 -3.49 1.67 0.25
N ILE A 93 -2.69 1.76 1.31
CA ILE A 93 -1.64 0.81 1.64
C ILE A 93 -2.28 -0.36 2.41
N GLY A 94 -2.29 -1.53 1.76
CA GLY A 94 -2.90 -2.75 2.29
C GLY A 94 -1.95 -3.58 3.15
N ALA A 95 -2.51 -4.63 3.75
CA ALA A 95 -1.85 -5.56 4.65
C ALA A 95 -0.59 -6.19 4.04
N ARG A 96 -0.59 -6.62 2.78
CA ARG A 96 0.59 -7.24 2.14
C ARG A 96 1.80 -6.31 2.13
N THR A 97 1.60 -5.04 1.76
CA THR A 97 2.68 -4.05 1.75
C THR A 97 3.16 -3.77 3.17
N MET A 98 2.24 -3.63 4.13
CA MET A 98 2.63 -3.41 5.53
C MET A 98 3.41 -4.58 6.11
N GLU A 99 2.97 -5.81 5.87
CA GLU A 99 3.67 -7.03 6.32
C GLU A 99 5.05 -7.15 5.69
N GLN A 100 5.16 -6.95 4.37
CA GLN A 100 6.43 -7.00 3.64
C GLN A 100 7.49 -6.06 4.26
N TRP A 101 7.06 -4.90 4.74
CA TRP A 101 7.94 -3.86 5.27
C TRP A 101 7.91 -3.75 6.80
N GLU A 102 7.28 -4.71 7.48
CA GLU A 102 7.02 -4.73 8.93
C GLU A 102 6.45 -3.41 9.49
N ILE A 103 5.62 -2.72 8.71
CA ILE A 103 4.94 -1.48 9.11
C ILE A 103 3.82 -1.84 10.09
N LYS A 104 3.84 -1.24 11.28
CA LYS A 104 2.77 -1.43 12.28
C LYS A 104 2.06 -0.12 12.58
N LEU A 105 0.77 -0.22 12.84
CA LEU A 105 -0.08 0.93 13.16
C LEU A 105 -0.15 1.11 14.68
N ASP A 106 0.29 2.26 15.19
CA ASP A 106 -0.06 2.68 16.55
C ASP A 106 -1.33 3.54 16.48
N LEU A 107 -2.48 2.87 16.66
CA LEU A 107 -3.79 3.52 16.62
C LEU A 107 -4.05 4.47 17.80
N ARG A 108 -3.29 4.35 18.90
CA ARG A 108 -3.42 5.23 20.07
C ARG A 108 -2.79 6.59 19.78
N THR A 109 -1.67 6.62 19.06
CA THR A 109 -0.94 7.85 18.72
C THR A 109 -1.21 8.35 17.30
N GLY A 110 -1.79 7.52 16.42
CA GLY A 110 -1.96 7.83 15.00
C GLY A 110 -0.63 7.83 14.23
N THR A 111 0.34 7.03 14.67
CA THR A 111 1.68 6.95 14.07
C THR A 111 1.96 5.57 13.49
N LEU A 112 2.99 5.50 12.63
CA LEU A 112 3.50 4.27 12.07
C LEU A 112 4.78 3.87 12.82
N ASP A 113 4.89 2.61 13.21
CA ASP A 113 6.18 1.99 13.51
C ASP A 113 6.79 1.54 12.18
N LEU A 114 7.96 2.10 11.87
CA LEU A 114 8.71 1.88 10.64
C LEU A 114 10.07 1.23 10.91
N ASP A 115 10.26 0.62 12.08
CA ASP A 115 11.57 0.10 12.49
C ASP A 115 12.08 -1.00 11.56
N GLY A 116 11.20 -1.86 11.03
CA GLY A 116 11.61 -2.84 10.01
C GLY A 116 12.03 -2.18 8.70
N LEU A 117 11.28 -1.19 8.24
CA LEU A 117 11.62 -0.40 7.05
C LEU A 117 12.97 0.34 7.21
N ARG A 118 13.27 0.86 8.41
CA ARG A 118 14.58 1.47 8.75
C ARG A 118 15.71 0.46 8.79
N ARG A 119 15.46 -0.70 9.42
CA ARG A 119 16.47 -1.74 9.63
C ARG A 119 16.96 -2.33 8.30
N ARG A 120 16.08 -2.45 7.30
CA ARG A 120 16.38 -3.06 5.98
C ARG A 120 16.87 -4.51 6.04
N GLU A 121 16.71 -5.18 7.18
CA GLU A 121 17.05 -6.59 7.38
C GLU A 121 15.79 -7.35 7.75
N PHE A 122 15.38 -8.26 6.88
CA PHE A 122 14.19 -9.08 7.03
C PHE A 122 14.63 -10.53 7.23
N ILE A 123 14.10 -11.17 8.29
CA ILE A 123 14.40 -12.58 8.55
C ILE A 123 13.50 -13.41 7.62
N GLU A 124 14.12 -14.04 6.64
CA GLU A 124 13.44 -15.04 5.81
C GLU A 124 13.82 -16.46 6.28
N PHE A 125 12.94 -17.41 5.94
CA PHE A 125 12.98 -18.84 6.31
C PHE A 125 14.36 -19.38 6.71
N ILE A 126 14.52 -19.74 7.99
CA ILE A 126 15.75 -20.35 8.50
C ILE A 126 15.57 -21.87 8.56
N THR A 127 16.17 -22.60 7.62
CA THR A 127 16.28 -24.06 7.71
C THR A 127 17.30 -24.39 8.80
N ARG A 128 16.87 -24.93 9.93
CA ARG A 128 17.79 -25.70 10.78
C ARG A 128 17.80 -27.13 10.25
N SER A 129 18.86 -27.51 9.56
CA SER A 129 19.16 -28.93 9.32
C SER A 129 19.32 -29.60 10.69
N ILE A 130 18.48 -30.59 10.99
CA ILE A 130 18.62 -31.48 12.15
C ILE A 130 19.75 -32.46 11.87
#